data_AF-A0A3L6RR45-F1
#
_entry.id   AF-A0A3L6RR45-F1
#
_cell.length_a   1.000
_cell.length_b   1.000
_cell.length_c   1.000
_cell.angle_alpha   90.00
_cell.angle_beta   90.00
_cell.angle_gamma   90.00
#
_symmetry.space_group_name_H-M   'P 1'
#
loop_
_entity.id
_entity.type
_entity.pdbx_description
1 polymer ?
#
loop_
_entity_poly.entity_id
_entity_poly.type
_entity_poly.pdbx_seq_one_letter_code
_entity_poly.pdbx_strand_id
1 'polypeptide(L)'
;MMTKDEKLFSGLTEAKREAQLALVMEERVFLLRLYVRLSSQMRTPNFSGMTEADRVAEAEKLRQEALEEARRLKMEGDPDEGLRHEGWARIIDFDPKRRGFYCTRCFFVDPATFDEESPLDPMRYAYTTALDEINTGETCEAVNILSVKIASLDVGFPIRVYGTVIARDCLDYKCVYIFRRSRDHCQLINSKL
;
A
#
# COMPACT_ATOMS: atom_id res chain seq x y z
N MET A 1 3.25 -14.39 23.10
CA MET A 1 4.41 -14.82 22.29
C MET A 1 5.11 -13.55 21.85
N MET A 2 6.38 -13.35 22.24
CA MET A 2 7.05 -12.08 21.96
C MET A 2 7.27 -11.89 20.45
N THR A 3 7.12 -10.66 19.96
CA THR A 3 7.46 -10.29 18.58
C THR A 3 8.95 -10.49 18.31
N LYS A 4 9.36 -10.57 17.04
CA LYS A 4 10.79 -10.72 16.68
C LYS A 4 11.63 -9.59 17.28
N ASP A 5 11.09 -8.38 17.32
CA ASP A 5 11.74 -7.19 17.88
C ASP A 5 11.83 -7.25 19.40
N GLU A 6 10.78 -7.69 20.09
CA GLU A 6 10.79 -7.87 21.55
C GLU A 6 11.85 -8.88 22.01
N LYS A 7 12.10 -9.93 21.23
CA LYS A 7 13.18 -10.89 21.50
C LYS A 7 14.56 -10.28 21.30
N LEU A 8 14.73 -9.43 20.28
CA LEU A 8 16.00 -8.83 19.89
C LEU A 8 16.57 -7.90 20.98
N PHE A 9 15.68 -7.24 21.72
CA PHE A 9 16.05 -6.26 22.75
C PHE A 9 15.86 -6.77 24.19
N SER A 10 15.36 -8.00 24.37
CA SER A 10 15.10 -8.58 25.70
C SER A 10 16.39 -8.79 26.51
N GLY A 11 16.37 -8.42 27.79
CA GLY A 11 17.50 -8.62 28.71
C GLY A 11 18.68 -7.65 28.56
N LEU A 12 18.58 -6.66 27.67
CA LEU A 12 19.62 -5.64 27.47
C LEU A 12 19.39 -4.41 28.36
N THR A 13 20.49 -3.89 28.91
CA THR A 13 20.52 -2.58 29.57
C THR A 13 20.18 -1.48 28.55
N GLU A 14 19.63 -0.36 29.01
CA GLU A 14 19.21 0.77 28.17
C GLU A 14 20.32 1.23 27.19
N ALA A 15 21.53 1.49 27.69
CA ALA A 15 22.67 1.85 26.86
C ALA A 15 23.06 0.79 25.80
N LYS A 16 22.83 -0.50 26.08
CA LYS A 16 23.08 -1.57 25.09
C LYS A 16 21.97 -1.64 24.05
N ARG A 17 20.72 -1.37 24.44
CA ARG A 17 19.60 -1.25 23.50
C ARG A 17 19.82 -0.09 22.54
N GLU A 18 20.25 1.07 23.04
CA GLU A 18 20.56 2.25 22.21
C GLU A 18 21.70 1.99 21.21
N ALA A 19 22.81 1.41 21.65
CA ALA A 19 23.92 1.07 20.76
C ALA A 19 23.52 0.05 19.69
N GLN A 20 22.71 -0.95 20.06
CA GLN A 20 22.21 -1.94 19.12
C GLN A 20 21.20 -1.35 18.14
N LEU A 21 20.34 -0.43 18.60
CA LEU A 21 19.42 0.32 17.74
C LEU A 21 20.19 1.16 16.71
N ALA A 22 21.25 1.86 17.13
CA ALA A 22 22.08 2.67 16.25
C ALA A 22 22.75 1.82 15.16
N LEU A 23 23.28 0.64 15.51
CA LEU A 23 23.87 -0.29 14.56
C LEU A 23 22.84 -0.79 13.53
N VAL A 24 21.64 -1.17 14.00
CA VAL A 24 20.53 -1.61 13.13
C VAL A 24 20.08 -0.46 12.22
N MET A 25 20.06 0.79 12.72
CA MET A 25 19.74 1.97 11.93
C MET A 25 20.77 2.22 10.82
N GLU A 26 22.08 2.09 11.12
CA GLU A 26 23.13 2.21 10.11
C GLU A 26 23.03 1.13 9.03
N GLU A 27 22.79 -0.12 9.44
CA GLU A 27 22.56 -1.23 8.51
C GLU A 27 21.32 -1.00 7.65
N ARG A 28 20.21 -0.53 8.24
CA ARG A 28 19.00 -0.15 7.50
C ARG A 28 19.29 0.94 6.47
N VAL A 29 20.04 1.99 6.83
CA VAL A 29 20.43 3.07 5.90
C VAL A 29 21.28 2.53 4.75
N PHE A 30 22.22 1.63 5.04
CA PHE A 30 23.03 0.98 4.03
C PHE A 30 22.19 0.13 3.07
N LEU A 31 21.31 -0.72 3.61
CA LEU A 31 20.40 -1.57 2.83
C LEU A 31 19.44 -0.74 1.98
N LEU A 32 18.92 0.38 2.51
CA LEU A 32 18.09 1.31 1.74
C LEU A 32 18.86 1.91 0.55
N ARG A 33 20.10 2.34 0.75
CA ARG A 33 20.94 2.86 -0.35
C ARG A 33 21.24 1.79 -1.39
N LEU A 34 21.51 0.56 -0.95
CA LEU A 34 21.74 -0.57 -1.85
C LEU A 34 20.47 -0.93 -2.63
N TYR A 35 19.32 -0.95 -1.96
CA TYR A 35 18.01 -1.17 -2.57
C TYR A 35 17.74 -0.11 -3.65
N VAL A 36 17.89 1.18 -3.36
CA VAL A 36 17.69 2.27 -4.34
C VAL A 36 18.60 2.10 -5.55
N ARG A 37 19.87 1.72 -5.32
CA ARG A 37 20.82 1.45 -6.40
C ARG A 37 20.38 0.26 -7.25
N LEU A 38 20.01 -0.87 -6.63
CA LEU A 38 19.59 -2.08 -7.34
C LEU A 38 18.25 -1.87 -8.06
N SER A 39 17.27 -1.22 -7.42
CA SER A 39 15.97 -0.92 -8.01
C SER A 39 16.10 0.00 -9.22
N SER A 40 17.04 0.95 -9.22
CA SER A 40 17.35 1.78 -10.41
C SER A 40 17.98 0.99 -11.56
N GLN A 41 18.57 -0.17 -11.26
CA GLN A 41 19.17 -1.08 -12.24
C GLN A 41 18.20 -2.17 -12.70
N MET A 42 17.11 -2.41 -11.95
CA MET A 42 16.07 -3.32 -12.39
C MET A 42 15.45 -2.80 -13.68
N ARG A 43 15.46 -3.64 -14.70
CA ARG A 43 14.91 -3.34 -16.01
C ARG A 43 13.40 -3.24 -15.86
N THR A 44 12.84 -2.04 -15.94
CA THR A 44 11.40 -1.90 -16.14
C THR A 44 11.07 -2.44 -17.54
N PRO A 45 9.98 -3.21 -17.70
CA PRO A 45 9.61 -3.69 -19.01
C PRO A 45 9.39 -2.48 -19.91
N ASN A 46 9.97 -2.52 -21.11
CA ASN A 46 9.89 -1.40 -22.04
C ASN A 46 8.62 -1.52 -22.88
N PHE A 47 7.62 -0.72 -22.54
CA PHE A 47 6.33 -0.68 -23.24
C PHE A 47 6.33 0.33 -24.40
N SER A 48 7.48 0.89 -24.78
CA SER A 48 7.56 1.83 -25.91
C SER A 48 7.23 1.14 -27.22
N GLY A 49 6.31 1.69 -28.00
CA GLY A 49 5.93 1.16 -29.32
C GLY A 49 4.86 0.06 -29.30
N MET A 50 4.43 -0.39 -28.12
CA MET A 50 3.31 -1.32 -27.97
C MET A 50 1.95 -0.61 -28.15
N THR A 51 0.94 -1.30 -28.67
CA THR A 51 -0.45 -0.81 -28.67
C THR A 51 -1.05 -0.88 -27.26
N GLU A 52 -2.23 -0.29 -27.05
CA GLU A 52 -2.92 -0.41 -25.76
C GLU A 52 -3.32 -1.86 -25.45
N ALA A 53 -3.73 -2.62 -26.46
CA ALA A 53 -4.07 -4.04 -26.32
C ALA A 53 -2.84 -4.88 -25.95
N ASP A 54 -1.69 -4.64 -26.60
CA ASP A 54 -0.44 -5.35 -26.28
C ASP A 54 0.02 -5.06 -24.85
N ARG A 55 -0.14 -3.82 -24.39
CA ARG A 55 0.20 -3.41 -23.02
C ARG A 55 -0.70 -4.09 -21.99
N VAL A 56 -1.99 -4.22 -22.26
CA VAL A 56 -2.92 -4.97 -21.39
C VAL A 56 -2.55 -6.46 -21.35
N ALA A 57 -2.24 -7.06 -22.50
CA ALA A 57 -1.85 -8.46 -22.57
C ALA A 57 -0.54 -8.74 -21.82
N GLU A 58 0.48 -7.89 -21.99
CA GLU A 58 1.76 -8.02 -21.28
C GLU A 58 1.58 -7.79 -19.77
N ALA A 59 0.74 -6.84 -19.36
CA ALA A 59 0.41 -6.63 -17.95
C ALA A 59 -0.27 -7.86 -17.32
N GLU A 60 -1.20 -8.50 -18.03
CA GLU A 60 -1.87 -9.71 -17.57
C GLU A 60 -0.90 -10.89 -17.47
N LYS A 61 -0.01 -11.03 -18.45
CA LYS A 61 1.07 -12.03 -18.43
C LYS A 61 1.97 -11.85 -17.21
N LEU A 62 2.42 -10.63 -16.93
CA LEU A 62 3.26 -10.32 -15.77
C LEU A 62 2.56 -10.60 -14.43
N ARG A 63 1.26 -10.32 -14.33
CA ARG A 63 0.45 -10.71 -13.16
C ARG A 63 0.42 -12.22 -12.98
N GLN A 64 0.22 -12.95 -14.07
CA GLN A 64 0.16 -14.41 -14.05
C GLN A 64 1.51 -15.02 -13.65
N GLU A 65 2.62 -14.50 -14.17
CA GLU A 65 3.98 -14.90 -13.76
C GLU A 65 4.21 -14.65 -12.26
N ALA A 66 3.78 -13.50 -11.73
CA ALA A 66 3.90 -13.21 -10.29
C ALA A 66 3.06 -14.17 -9.41
N LEU A 67 1.88 -14.59 -9.89
CA LEU A 67 1.04 -15.58 -9.20
C LEU A 67 1.64 -17.00 -9.26
N GLU A 68 2.29 -17.36 -10.36
CA GLU A 68 3.00 -18.64 -10.49
C GLU A 68 4.24 -18.69 -9.59
N GLU A 69 5.00 -17.60 -9.54
CA GLU A 69 6.12 -17.42 -8.62
C GLU A 69 5.66 -17.56 -7.16
N ALA A 70 4.56 -16.90 -6.80
CA ALA A 70 3.97 -17.02 -5.46
C ALA A 70 3.62 -18.46 -5.09
N ARG A 71 3.04 -19.22 -6.04
CA ARG A 71 2.74 -20.64 -5.84
C ARG A 71 4.00 -21.47 -5.65
N ARG A 72 5.06 -21.18 -6.43
CA ARG A 72 6.35 -21.87 -6.30
C ARG A 72 6.94 -21.66 -4.91
N LEU A 73 7.02 -20.41 -4.45
CA LEU A 73 7.54 -20.07 -3.12
C LEU A 73 6.80 -20.79 -2.00
N LYS A 74 5.46 -20.84 -2.07
CA LYS A 74 4.64 -21.61 -1.13
C LYS A 74 4.97 -23.11 -1.12
N MET A 75 5.27 -23.70 -2.27
CA MET A 75 5.67 -25.11 -2.38
C MET A 75 7.10 -25.36 -1.88
N GLU A 76 8.00 -24.40 -2.09
CA GLU A 76 9.41 -24.46 -1.67
C GLU A 76 9.61 -24.23 -0.16
N GLY A 77 8.54 -23.92 0.58
CA GLY A 77 8.56 -23.74 2.03
C GLY A 77 8.68 -22.30 2.49
N ASP A 78 8.48 -21.32 1.60
CA ASP A 78 8.42 -19.88 1.92
C ASP A 78 7.00 -19.32 1.65
N PRO A 79 6.01 -19.67 2.49
CA PRO A 79 4.63 -19.26 2.28
C PRO A 79 4.43 -17.75 2.48
N ASP A 80 5.25 -17.11 3.33
CA ASP A 80 5.16 -15.69 3.62
C ASP A 80 5.56 -14.86 2.39
N GLU A 81 6.70 -15.17 1.77
CA GLU A 81 7.10 -14.47 0.54
C GLU A 81 6.13 -14.76 -0.62
N GLY A 82 5.59 -15.98 -0.70
CA GLY A 82 4.52 -16.30 -1.64
C GLY A 82 3.26 -15.43 -1.46
N LEU A 83 2.84 -15.16 -0.22
CA LEU A 83 1.72 -14.25 0.06
C LEU A 83 2.03 -12.80 -0.35
N ARG A 84 3.29 -12.37 -0.20
CA ARG A 84 3.74 -11.03 -0.62
C ARG A 84 3.71 -10.89 -2.14
N HIS A 85 4.16 -11.90 -2.88
CA HIS A 85 4.08 -11.93 -4.34
C HIS A 85 2.62 -11.91 -4.85
N GLU A 86 1.72 -12.68 -4.22
CA GLU A 86 0.29 -12.61 -4.50
C GLU A 86 -0.30 -11.23 -4.20
N GLY A 87 0.10 -10.61 -3.09
CA GLY A 87 -0.28 -9.25 -2.73
C GLY A 87 0.15 -8.24 -3.78
N TRP A 88 1.41 -8.30 -4.21
CA TRP A 88 1.96 -7.44 -5.27
C TRP A 88 1.18 -7.58 -6.58
N ALA A 89 0.83 -8.80 -6.99
CA ALA A 89 0.04 -9.04 -8.20
C ALA A 89 -1.36 -8.37 -8.14
N ARG A 90 -1.95 -8.21 -6.94
CA ARG A 90 -3.25 -7.54 -6.75
C ARG A 90 -3.17 -6.01 -6.80
N ILE A 91 -2.08 -5.41 -6.33
CA ILE A 91 -1.93 -3.95 -6.20
C ILE A 91 -1.24 -3.30 -7.40
N ILE A 92 -0.41 -4.05 -8.13
CA ILE A 92 0.24 -3.56 -9.34
C ILE A 92 -0.76 -3.52 -10.47
N ASP A 93 -0.86 -2.35 -11.08
CA ASP A 93 -1.51 -2.16 -12.36
C ASP A 93 -0.56 -1.51 -13.35
N PHE A 94 -0.98 -1.48 -14.59
CA PHE A 94 -0.17 -1.02 -15.69
C PHE A 94 -0.80 0.21 -16.32
N ASP A 95 -0.14 1.37 -16.23
CA ASP A 95 -0.69 2.61 -16.77
C ASP A 95 -0.15 2.76 -18.21
N PRO A 96 -1.00 2.56 -19.22
CA PRO A 96 -0.60 2.64 -20.62
C PRO A 96 -0.09 4.04 -21.02
N LYS A 97 -0.42 5.10 -20.27
CA LYS A 97 0.04 6.48 -20.50
C LYS A 97 1.35 6.78 -19.79
N ARG A 98 1.56 6.22 -18.59
CA ARG A 98 2.82 6.39 -17.81
C ARG A 98 3.93 5.40 -18.19
N ARG A 99 3.65 4.45 -19.10
CA ARG A 99 4.64 3.52 -19.69
C ARG A 99 5.37 2.67 -18.65
N GLY A 100 4.70 2.32 -17.55
CA GLY A 100 5.32 1.59 -16.44
C GLY A 100 4.30 1.05 -15.43
N PHE A 101 4.80 0.24 -14.49
CA PHE A 101 4.03 -0.22 -13.35
C PHE A 101 3.60 0.97 -12.50
N TYR A 102 2.34 0.99 -12.10
CA TYR A 102 1.86 1.90 -11.07
C TYR A 102 1.08 1.07 -10.07
N CYS A 103 1.23 1.40 -8.80
CA CYS A 103 0.39 0.77 -7.79
C CYS A 103 -0.96 1.49 -7.81
N THR A 104 -2.04 0.74 -8.02
CA THR A 104 -3.41 1.28 -7.88
C THR A 104 -3.71 1.70 -6.46
N ARG A 105 -2.90 1.21 -5.50
CA ARG A 105 -3.02 1.44 -4.07
C ARG A 105 -1.62 1.60 -3.44
N CYS A 106 -1.52 2.19 -2.25
CA CYS A 106 -0.23 2.54 -1.63
C CYS A 106 0.74 1.33 -1.52
N PHE A 107 2.03 1.53 -1.80
CA PHE A 107 3.03 0.45 -1.95
C PHE A 107 4.03 0.32 -0.80
N PHE A 108 3.97 1.22 0.19
CA PHE A 108 4.88 1.25 1.35
C PHE A 108 4.47 0.29 2.49
N VAL A 109 3.53 -0.61 2.23
CA VAL A 109 2.95 -1.54 3.22
C VAL A 109 3.07 -2.97 2.73
N ASP A 110 3.03 -3.92 3.67
CA ASP A 110 3.09 -5.35 3.33
C ASP A 110 1.91 -5.74 2.41
N PRO A 111 2.18 -6.16 1.15
CA PRO A 111 1.14 -6.54 0.22
C PRO A 111 0.34 -7.77 0.67
N ALA A 112 0.91 -8.60 1.56
CA ALA A 112 0.24 -9.80 2.08
C ALA A 112 -0.94 -9.45 2.99
N THR A 113 -0.77 -8.50 3.90
CA THR A 113 -1.77 -8.05 4.87
C THR A 113 -2.54 -6.82 4.39
N PHE A 114 -2.35 -6.46 3.11
CA PHE A 114 -2.84 -5.24 2.53
C PHE A 114 -4.34 -5.04 2.78
N ASP A 115 -5.19 -6.03 2.56
CA ASP A 115 -6.65 -5.87 2.68
C ASP A 115 -7.19 -6.05 4.12
N GLU A 116 -6.33 -6.12 5.14
CA GLU A 116 -6.78 -6.19 6.53
C GLU A 116 -7.47 -4.90 6.97
N GLU A 117 -8.64 -5.02 7.60
CA GLU A 117 -9.40 -3.91 8.16
C GLU A 117 -8.83 -3.50 9.51
N SER A 118 -8.67 -2.19 9.74
CA SER A 118 -8.20 -1.68 11.03
C SER A 118 -9.25 -1.98 12.10
N PRO A 119 -8.86 -2.54 13.26
CA PRO A 119 -9.74 -2.64 14.42
C PRO A 119 -9.91 -1.30 15.15
N LEU A 120 -9.16 -0.26 14.74
CA LEU A 120 -9.21 1.05 15.36
C LEU A 120 -10.38 1.85 14.80
N ASP A 121 -11.09 2.56 15.67
CA ASP A 121 -12.10 3.51 15.23
C ASP A 121 -11.45 4.63 14.41
N PRO A 122 -12.15 5.20 13.40
CA PRO A 122 -11.66 6.33 12.63
C PRO A 122 -11.17 7.45 13.56
N MET A 123 -9.90 7.78 13.46
CA MET A 123 -9.25 8.80 14.28
C MET A 123 -9.98 10.13 14.16
N ARG A 124 -10.62 10.57 15.26
CA ARG A 124 -11.30 11.88 15.33
C ARG A 124 -10.33 13.07 15.35
N TYR A 125 -9.06 12.82 15.63
CA TYR A 125 -8.02 13.83 15.77
C TYR A 125 -6.80 13.42 14.95
N ALA A 126 -6.26 14.32 14.13
CA ALA A 126 -4.96 14.10 13.51
C ALA A 126 -3.91 13.98 14.62
N TYR A 127 -2.97 13.04 14.48
CA TYR A 127 -1.82 12.92 15.37
C TYR A 127 -1.11 14.28 15.42
N THR A 128 -1.28 15.02 16.52
CA THR A 128 -0.47 16.19 16.79
C THR A 128 0.92 15.66 17.03
N THR A 129 1.82 15.84 16.06
CA THR A 129 3.24 15.62 16.27
C THR A 129 3.68 16.55 17.39
N ALA A 130 3.79 16.00 18.61
CA ALA A 130 4.85 16.44 19.50
C ALA A 130 6.15 16.13 18.75
N LEU A 131 6.67 17.15 18.10
CA LEU A 131 8.01 17.17 17.53
C LEU A 131 8.99 17.09 18.69
N ASP A 132 9.21 15.89 19.24
CA ASP A 132 10.33 15.64 20.13
C ASP A 132 11.37 14.76 19.42
N GLU A 133 12.42 15.46 19.01
CA GLU A 133 13.83 15.06 18.96
C GLU A 133 14.38 14.20 17.81
N ILE A 134 13.57 13.63 16.92
CA ILE A 134 14.11 12.98 15.71
C ILE A 134 13.64 13.74 14.47
N ASN A 135 14.42 14.77 14.13
CA ASN A 135 14.27 15.58 12.91
C ASN A 135 14.71 14.80 11.66
N THR A 136 14.03 13.69 11.36
CA THR A 136 13.89 13.24 9.98
C THR A 136 12.62 13.88 9.47
N GLY A 137 12.73 15.04 8.83
CA GLY A 137 11.62 15.80 8.25
C GLY A 137 10.90 15.10 7.10
N GLU A 138 10.62 13.81 7.24
CA GLU A 138 9.67 13.08 6.42
C GLU A 138 8.29 13.48 6.91
N THR A 139 7.65 14.38 6.16
CA THR A 139 6.21 14.62 6.28
C THR A 139 5.50 13.26 6.22
N CYS A 140 4.90 12.82 7.32
CA CYS A 140 4.03 11.64 7.29
C CYS A 140 2.95 11.88 6.23
N GLU A 141 2.73 10.87 5.38
CA GLU A 141 1.79 10.93 4.26
C GLU A 141 0.44 11.49 4.73
N ALA A 142 0.06 12.68 4.25
CA ALA A 142 -1.18 13.33 4.64
C ALA A 142 -2.36 12.79 3.80
N VAL A 143 -3.43 12.36 4.47
CA VAL A 143 -4.69 11.99 3.80
C VAL A 143 -5.38 13.26 3.28
N ASN A 144 -5.36 13.46 1.97
CA ASN A 144 -6.12 14.53 1.33
C ASN A 144 -7.57 14.07 1.10
N ILE A 145 -8.53 14.64 1.85
CA ILE A 145 -9.96 14.42 1.59
C ILE A 145 -10.40 15.38 0.50
N LEU A 146 -10.57 14.84 -0.72
CA LEU A 146 -11.08 15.58 -1.86
C LEU A 146 -12.62 15.52 -1.86
N SER A 147 -13.25 16.70 -1.87
CA SER A 147 -14.70 16.80 -2.10
C SER A 147 -14.95 17.00 -3.59
N VAL A 148 -15.73 16.11 -4.20
CA VAL A 148 -16.15 16.23 -5.60
C VAL A 148 -17.61 16.63 -5.65
N LYS A 149 -17.89 17.80 -6.22
CA LYS A 149 -19.25 18.27 -6.48
C LYS A 149 -19.63 17.96 -7.93
N ILE A 150 -20.68 17.17 -8.12
CA ILE A 150 -21.21 16.92 -9.45
C ILE A 150 -22.06 18.13 -9.88
N ALA A 151 -21.64 18.83 -10.94
CA ALA A 151 -22.29 20.06 -11.40
C ALA A 151 -23.59 19.78 -12.17
N SER A 152 -23.58 18.77 -13.03
CA SER A 152 -24.71 18.32 -13.84
C SER A 152 -24.67 16.81 -13.99
N LEU A 153 -25.84 16.21 -14.17
CA LEU A 153 -25.99 14.78 -14.39
C LEU A 153 -27.05 14.58 -15.47
N ASP A 154 -26.76 13.73 -16.45
CA ASP A 154 -27.72 13.40 -17.53
C ASP A 154 -28.78 12.40 -17.06
N VAL A 155 -28.64 11.87 -15.84
CA VAL A 155 -29.57 10.94 -15.21
C VAL A 155 -30.34 11.61 -14.08
N GLY A 156 -31.62 11.30 -13.97
CA GLY A 156 -32.50 11.81 -12.92
C GLY A 156 -32.25 11.18 -11.55
N PHE A 157 -32.86 11.78 -10.51
CA PHE A 157 -32.86 11.22 -9.17
C PHE A 157 -33.88 10.07 -9.05
N PRO A 158 -33.64 9.05 -8.20
CA PRO A 158 -32.52 8.93 -7.29
C PRO A 158 -31.24 8.38 -7.95
N ILE A 159 -30.10 8.96 -7.58
CA ILE A 159 -28.78 8.48 -8.02
C ILE A 159 -28.36 7.36 -7.06
N ARG A 160 -28.01 6.20 -7.63
CA ARG A 160 -27.45 5.08 -6.87
C ARG A 160 -25.94 5.17 -6.83
N VAL A 161 -25.37 5.46 -5.67
CA VAL A 161 -23.92 5.53 -5.45
C VAL A 161 -23.47 4.26 -4.74
N TYR A 162 -22.55 3.53 -5.36
CA TYR A 162 -21.91 2.35 -4.78
C TYR A 162 -20.41 2.39 -5.05
N GLY A 163 -19.64 1.65 -4.27
CA GLY A 163 -18.19 1.65 -4.35
C GLY A 163 -17.55 1.62 -2.97
N THR A 164 -16.23 1.76 -2.97
CA THR A 164 -15.40 1.64 -1.78
C THR A 164 -14.36 2.76 -1.79
N VAL A 165 -14.28 3.52 -0.70
CA VAL A 165 -13.22 4.49 -0.41
C VAL A 165 -12.54 4.04 0.87
N ILE A 166 -11.24 3.79 0.79
CA ILE A 166 -10.42 3.33 1.90
C ILE A 166 -9.32 4.36 2.11
N ALA A 167 -9.06 4.71 3.35
CA ALA A 167 -7.82 5.36 3.79
C ALA A 167 -6.96 4.36 4.58
N ARG A 168 -5.68 4.66 4.69
CA ARG A 168 -4.78 4.00 5.63
C ARG A 168 -4.13 5.06 6.48
N ASP A 169 -3.96 4.78 7.75
CA ASP A 169 -3.14 5.59 8.63
C ASP A 169 -1.81 4.87 8.92
N CYS A 170 -0.89 5.60 9.54
CA CYS A 170 0.40 5.09 9.96
C CYS A 170 0.36 4.41 11.33
N LEU A 171 -0.82 4.25 11.96
CA LEU A 171 -0.93 3.63 13.28
C LEU A 171 -0.82 2.12 13.19
N ASP A 172 -1.56 1.52 12.26
CA ASP A 172 -1.53 0.06 12.04
C ASP A 172 -1.37 -0.34 10.57
N TYR A 173 -1.32 0.63 9.65
CA TYR A 173 -1.21 0.41 8.19
C TYR A 173 -2.35 -0.40 7.57
N LYS A 174 -3.45 -0.57 8.31
CA LYS A 174 -4.64 -1.31 7.88
C LYS A 174 -5.66 -0.40 7.20
N CYS A 175 -6.64 -1.02 6.56
CA CYS A 175 -7.69 -0.32 5.83
C CYS A 175 -8.72 0.30 6.78
N VAL A 176 -8.92 1.61 6.68
CA VAL A 176 -10.03 2.34 7.30
C VAL A 176 -11.05 2.67 6.20
N TYR A 177 -12.24 2.07 6.27
CA TYR A 177 -13.28 2.29 5.26
C TYR A 177 -14.03 3.60 5.50
N ILE A 178 -13.82 4.58 4.62
CA ILE A 178 -14.54 5.86 4.64
C ILE A 178 -15.91 5.71 3.96
N PHE A 179 -15.97 4.91 2.89
CA PHE A 179 -17.20 4.58 2.17
C PHE A 179 -17.15 3.12 1.73
N ARG A 180 -18.22 2.35 1.98
CA ARG A 180 -18.32 0.94 1.59
C ARG A 180 -19.76 0.59 1.30
N ARG A 181 -20.16 0.61 0.04
CA ARG A 181 -21.53 0.31 -0.41
C ARG A 181 -21.48 -0.65 -1.59
N SER A 182 -22.18 -1.78 -1.48
CA SER A 182 -22.34 -2.72 -2.59
C SER A 182 -23.38 -2.20 -3.59
N ARG A 183 -23.45 -2.83 -4.77
CA ARG A 183 -24.46 -2.48 -5.77
C ARG A 183 -25.89 -2.73 -5.27
N ASP A 184 -26.08 -3.78 -4.48
CA ASP A 184 -27.38 -4.14 -3.89
C ASP A 184 -27.75 -3.27 -2.68
N HIS A 185 -26.74 -2.67 -2.04
CA HIS A 185 -26.91 -1.79 -0.89
C HIS A 185 -26.29 -0.41 -1.15
N CYS A 186 -26.74 0.21 -2.25
CA CYS A 186 -26.25 1.52 -2.68
C CYS A 186 -26.77 2.66 -1.77
N GLN A 187 -26.01 3.75 -1.71
CA GLN A 187 -26.48 5.00 -1.14
C GLN A 187 -27.32 5.75 -2.16
N LEU A 188 -28.56 6.06 -1.81
CA LEU A 188 -29.47 6.84 -2.64
C LEU A 188 -29.27 8.33 -2.36
N ILE A 189 -28.97 9.08 -3.41
CA ILE A 189 -29.07 10.54 -3.39
C ILE A 189 -30.39 10.88 -4.04
N ASN A 190 -31.31 11.53 -3.31
CA ASN A 190 -32.69 11.75 -3.75
C ASN A 190 -32.94 13.14 -4.36
N SER A 191 -32.04 14.08 -4.15
CA SER A 191 -32.17 15.45 -4.66
C SER A 191 -30.82 16.08 -4.92
N LYS A 192 -30.84 17.18 -5.68
CA LYS A 192 -29.68 18.07 -5.82
C LYS A 192 -29.40 18.70 -4.44
N LEU A 193 -28.14 18.64 -3.99
CA LEU A 193 -27.66 19.38 -2.81
C LEU A 193 -27.48 20.86 -3.14
#